data_AF-A0A2V2W1D4-F1
#
_entry.id   AF-A0A2V2W1D4-F1
#
_cell.length_a   1.000
_cell.length_b   1.000
_cell.length_c   1.000
_cell.angle_alpha   90.00
_cell.angle_beta   90.00
_cell.angle_gamma   90.00
#
_symmetry.space_group_name_H-M   'P 1'
#
loop_
_entity.id
_entity.type
_entity.pdbx_description
1 polymer ?
#
loop_
_entity_poly.entity_id
_entity_poly.type
_entity_poly.pdbx_seq_one_letter_code
_entity_poly.pdbx_strand_id
1 'polypeptide(L)'
;MRIILSLIGNEVKGNYYVKNRILPVSMWRSTFVANELNELQVLRQWRPLLSMTIVLFFLVGLNYLKYTESVPVTSGADEAGTYSLTVMRIALGTFFWVSVSLVLNILEFQIYYRFFCVHPLQAFVDLCSVSNISIMILPETQWGYYIHGESIHAHSDVSMEEFQQNLYLESQGNLPVRGLGGQSKCQTFEVFMGIYMRQYLYMCYAEIEAEYQRSSGKALAPIRPGRQWHLLECVLGFSRKSRVYNTEILAIKTRINSVLKQSVRSAEGTLLMKFIFHRWFDLAPNILYMNGPQSGDKSGKDLFFVDDVLAYGNAFLYGLDVDLFVLYTMLYASVDASMHNVWVALVITFALELSIRWYRMSEGVANISSKTLIDDRFFI
;
A
#
# COMPACT_ATOMS: atom_id res chain seq x y z
N MET A 1 -7.53 2.84 7.32
CA MET A 1 -6.15 2.39 7.54
C MET A 1 -5.25 3.62 7.39
N ARG A 2 -4.87 4.27 8.51
CA ARG A 2 -3.96 5.42 8.46
C ARG A 2 -2.55 4.86 8.45
N ILE A 3 -1.93 4.79 7.27
CA ILE A 3 -0.53 4.42 7.11
C ILE A 3 0.28 5.51 7.79
N ILE A 4 0.91 5.21 8.93
CA ILE A 4 1.95 6.10 9.43
C ILE A 4 3.11 5.93 8.48
N LEU A 5 3.32 6.94 7.64
CA LEU A 5 4.43 7.01 6.73
C LEU A 5 5.50 7.92 7.32
N SER A 6 6.64 7.36 7.65
CA SER A 6 7.84 8.17 7.93
C SER A 6 8.85 7.92 6.83
N LEU A 7 9.20 9.00 6.12
CA LEU A 7 10.32 9.01 5.18
C LEU A 7 11.59 9.20 6.02
N ILE A 8 12.34 8.12 6.17
CA ILE A 8 13.64 8.11 6.82
C ILE A 8 14.67 8.40 5.74
N GLY A 9 15.01 9.68 5.61
CA GLY A 9 16.10 10.09 4.72
C GLY A 9 17.44 9.66 5.31
N ASN A 10 18.20 8.81 4.62
CA ASN A 10 19.53 8.42 5.06
C ASN A 10 20.55 9.49 4.66
N GLU A 11 21.36 9.89 5.63
CA GLU A 11 22.39 10.91 5.42
C GLU A 11 23.62 10.24 4.85
N VAL A 12 24.02 10.61 3.62
CA VAL A 12 25.20 10.03 2.98
C VAL A 12 26.43 10.92 3.22
N LYS A 13 27.56 10.28 3.52
CA LYS A 13 28.86 10.96 3.58
C LYS A 13 29.41 11.09 2.16
N GLY A 14 29.38 12.30 1.61
CA GLY A 14 30.06 12.61 0.35
C GLY A 14 31.52 13.00 0.55
N ASN A 15 32.42 12.44 -0.24
CA ASN A 15 33.80 12.90 -0.39
C ASN A 15 33.90 13.71 -1.70
N TYR A 16 33.58 15.01 -1.64
CA TYR A 16 34.17 15.96 -2.59
C TYR A 16 35.34 16.65 -1.92
N TYR A 17 36.35 17.03 -2.72
CA TYR A 17 37.61 17.67 -2.33
C TYR A 17 37.49 18.98 -1.51
N VAL A 18 36.29 19.39 -1.09
CA VAL A 18 36.08 20.53 -0.19
C VAL A 18 35.01 20.17 0.85
N LYS A 19 35.45 19.69 2.02
CA LYS A 19 34.70 19.42 3.27
C LYS A 19 33.70 18.24 3.23
N ASN A 20 33.90 17.29 4.15
CA ASN A 20 32.93 16.30 4.61
C ASN A 20 31.67 16.98 5.16
N ARG A 21 30.75 17.42 4.28
CA ARG A 21 29.42 17.88 4.66
C ARG A 21 28.45 16.73 4.48
N ILE A 22 27.75 16.40 5.55
CA ILE A 22 26.57 15.54 5.47
C ILE A 22 25.50 16.35 4.76
N LEU A 23 25.08 15.91 3.57
CA LEU A 23 24.02 16.57 2.82
C LEU A 23 22.67 16.03 3.31
N PRO A 24 21.73 16.91 3.71
CA PRO A 24 20.38 16.49 4.04
C PRO A 24 19.69 15.94 2.79
N VAL A 25 18.74 15.01 3.01
CA VAL A 25 17.94 14.46 1.90
C VAL A 25 17.15 15.56 1.21
N SER A 26 17.23 15.59 -0.12
CA SER A 26 16.54 16.61 -0.91
C SER A 26 15.02 16.49 -0.74
N MET A 27 14.35 17.64 -0.66
CA MET A 27 12.90 17.71 -0.54
C MET A 27 12.23 17.07 -1.76
N TRP A 28 12.80 17.29 -2.96
CA TRP A 28 12.33 16.74 -4.22
C TRP A 28 12.37 15.21 -4.30
N ARG A 29 13.41 14.56 -3.76
CA ARG A 29 13.44 13.09 -3.65
C ARG A 29 12.31 12.59 -2.75
N SER A 30 12.07 13.29 -1.64
CA SER A 30 11.00 12.93 -0.71
C SER A 30 9.62 13.11 -1.31
N THR A 31 9.38 14.18 -2.09
CA THR A 31 8.11 14.40 -2.80
C THR A 31 7.90 13.39 -3.91
N PHE A 32 8.94 13.06 -4.67
CA PHE A 32 8.84 12.08 -5.74
C PHE A 32 8.46 10.70 -5.20
N VAL A 33 9.20 10.22 -4.19
CA VAL A 33 8.91 8.94 -3.51
C VAL A 33 7.51 8.95 -2.87
N ALA A 34 7.11 10.07 -2.27
CA ALA A 34 5.77 10.20 -1.69
C ALA A 34 4.66 10.16 -2.75
N ASN A 35 4.89 10.74 -3.93
CA ASN A 35 3.94 10.72 -5.04
C ASN A 35 3.77 9.30 -5.59
N GLU A 36 4.87 8.61 -5.88
CA GLU A 36 4.85 7.21 -6.36
C GLU A 36 4.17 6.28 -5.36
N LEU A 37 4.41 6.49 -4.06
CA LEU A 37 3.72 5.73 -3.02
C LEU A 37 2.21 6.02 -3.00
N ASN A 38 1.80 7.26 -3.24
CA ASN A 38 0.39 7.62 -3.31
C ASN A 38 -0.31 6.87 -4.46
N GLU A 39 0.34 6.77 -5.62
CA GLU A 39 -0.16 5.98 -6.75
C GLU A 39 -0.31 4.50 -6.39
N LEU A 40 0.65 3.93 -5.65
CA LEU A 40 0.59 2.54 -5.20
C LEU A 40 -0.57 2.24 -4.24
N GLN A 41 -1.12 3.23 -3.54
CA GLN A 41 -2.21 2.97 -2.58
C GLN A 41 -3.48 2.43 -3.22
N VAL A 42 -3.66 2.72 -4.51
CA VAL A 42 -4.79 2.29 -5.34
C VAL A 42 -4.40 1.19 -6.32
N LEU A 43 -3.19 0.65 -6.18
CA LEU A 43 -2.81 -0.55 -6.90
C LEU A 43 -3.76 -1.70 -6.55
N ARG A 44 -4.22 -2.38 -7.58
CA ARG A 44 -5.12 -3.54 -7.52
C ARG A 44 -4.42 -4.75 -8.14
N GLN A 45 -4.66 -5.93 -7.57
CA GLN A 45 -4.33 -7.24 -8.15
C GLN A 45 -5.24 -7.59 -9.33
N TRP A 46 -6.47 -7.09 -9.35
CA TRP A 46 -7.43 -7.37 -10.40
C TRP A 46 -8.02 -6.07 -10.95
N ARG A 47 -8.32 -6.03 -12.25
CA ARG A 47 -8.85 -4.85 -12.94
C ARG A 47 -10.38 -4.91 -12.98
N PRO A 48 -11.11 -4.25 -12.04
CA PRO A 48 -12.55 -4.43 -11.88
C PRO A 48 -13.36 -3.99 -13.11
N LEU A 49 -12.97 -2.88 -13.73
CA LEU A 49 -13.57 -2.39 -14.96
C LEU A 49 -13.53 -3.42 -16.09
N LEU A 50 -12.36 -4.01 -16.30
CA LEU A 50 -12.12 -4.95 -17.39
C LEU A 50 -12.82 -6.29 -17.12
N SER A 51 -12.80 -6.79 -15.88
CA SER A 51 -13.53 -8.00 -15.52
C SER A 51 -15.04 -7.82 -15.65
N MET A 52 -15.62 -6.72 -15.14
CA MET A 52 -17.05 -6.43 -15.26
C MET A 52 -17.51 -6.31 -16.72
N THR A 53 -16.69 -5.67 -17.57
CA THR A 53 -17.01 -5.53 -19.01
C THR A 53 -17.03 -6.88 -19.71
N ILE A 54 -16.08 -7.76 -19.40
CA ILE A 54 -16.02 -9.11 -19.98
C ILE A 54 -17.17 -9.98 -19.46
N VAL A 55 -17.50 -9.90 -18.16
CA VAL A 55 -18.65 -10.62 -17.58
C VAL A 55 -19.96 -10.18 -18.26
N LEU A 56 -20.15 -8.87 -18.44
CA LEU A 56 -21.31 -8.34 -19.16
C LEU A 56 -21.37 -8.85 -20.61
N PHE A 57 -20.23 -8.89 -21.29
CA PHE A 57 -20.13 -9.43 -22.65
C PHE A 57 -20.53 -10.91 -22.72
N PHE A 58 -20.08 -11.74 -21.77
CA PHE A 58 -20.53 -13.14 -21.71
C PHE A 58 -22.03 -13.24 -21.42
N LEU A 59 -22.52 -12.59 -20.37
CA LEU A 59 -23.92 -12.74 -19.94
C LEU A 59 -24.91 -12.21 -20.98
N VAL A 60 -24.72 -10.96 -21.43
CA VAL A 60 -25.64 -10.27 -22.33
C VAL A 60 -25.18 -10.33 -23.78
N GLY A 61 -23.91 -10.04 -24.06
CA GLY A 61 -23.39 -9.97 -25.44
C GLY A 61 -23.46 -11.31 -26.18
N LEU A 62 -23.15 -12.41 -25.50
CA LEU A 62 -23.24 -13.77 -26.04
C LEU A 62 -24.54 -14.50 -25.64
N ASN A 63 -25.49 -13.81 -25.01
CA ASN A 63 -26.79 -14.34 -24.59
C ASN A 63 -26.73 -15.57 -23.67
N TYR A 64 -25.69 -15.73 -22.86
CA TYR A 64 -25.62 -16.84 -21.90
C TYR A 64 -26.72 -16.76 -20.83
N LEU A 65 -27.37 -15.60 -20.63
CA LEU A 65 -28.53 -15.49 -19.77
C LEU A 65 -29.70 -16.41 -20.16
N LYS A 66 -29.81 -16.82 -21.43
CA LYS A 66 -30.85 -17.77 -21.87
C LYS A 66 -30.74 -19.14 -21.19
N TYR A 67 -29.55 -19.54 -20.74
CA TYR A 67 -29.36 -20.77 -19.98
C TYR A 67 -29.96 -20.73 -18.56
N THR A 68 -30.47 -19.57 -18.13
CA THR A 68 -31.16 -19.41 -16.84
C THR A 68 -32.67 -19.59 -16.94
N GLU A 69 -33.21 -19.71 -18.16
CA GLU A 69 -34.63 -19.90 -18.41
C GLU A 69 -35.06 -21.32 -18.03
N SER A 70 -36.31 -21.46 -17.59
CA SER A 70 -36.89 -22.76 -17.20
C SER A 70 -36.98 -23.77 -18.35
N VAL A 71 -36.94 -23.30 -19.60
CA VAL A 71 -37.06 -24.11 -20.81
C VAL A 71 -35.72 -24.09 -21.58
N PRO A 72 -35.19 -25.25 -22.01
CA PRO A 72 -33.93 -25.30 -22.74
C PRO A 72 -34.06 -24.71 -24.16
N VAL A 73 -32.99 -24.01 -24.56
CA VAL A 73 -32.81 -23.23 -25.82
C VAL A 73 -33.13 -24.02 -27.11
N THR A 74 -33.21 -25.34 -27.06
CA THR A 74 -33.49 -26.21 -28.21
C THR A 74 -34.96 -26.22 -28.65
N SER A 75 -35.87 -25.64 -27.85
CA SER A 75 -37.28 -25.54 -28.22
C SER A 75 -37.52 -24.21 -28.95
N GLY A 76 -37.63 -24.27 -30.27
CA GLY A 76 -37.83 -23.11 -31.15
C GLY A 76 -39.23 -22.49 -31.09
N ALA A 77 -39.86 -22.48 -29.93
CA ALA A 77 -41.18 -21.91 -29.73
C ALA A 77 -41.09 -20.81 -28.67
N ASP A 78 -41.41 -19.57 -29.08
CA ASP A 78 -41.74 -18.46 -28.21
C ASP A 78 -43.01 -18.84 -27.42
N GLU A 79 -42.85 -19.68 -26.40
CA GLU A 79 -43.97 -20.12 -25.56
C GLU A 79 -44.13 -19.15 -24.39
N ALA A 80 -45.27 -18.47 -24.39
CA ALA A 80 -45.76 -17.67 -23.28
C ALA A 80 -45.74 -18.50 -21.98
N GLY A 81 -44.87 -18.12 -21.03
CA GLY A 81 -44.74 -18.81 -19.75
C GLY A 81 -43.31 -19.12 -19.28
N THR A 82 -42.27 -18.73 -20.04
CA THR A 82 -40.88 -18.83 -19.59
C THR A 82 -40.60 -17.88 -18.43
N TYR A 83 -39.99 -18.42 -17.36
CA TYR A 83 -39.53 -17.63 -16.22
C TYR A 83 -38.05 -17.96 -15.94
N SER A 84 -37.29 -16.94 -15.55
CA SER A 84 -35.88 -17.12 -15.19
C SER A 84 -35.76 -17.71 -13.79
N LEU A 85 -34.99 -18.78 -13.65
CA LEU A 85 -34.68 -19.37 -12.35
C LEU A 85 -33.62 -18.53 -11.63
N THR A 86 -33.98 -17.88 -10.53
CA THR A 86 -33.08 -17.01 -9.76
C THR A 86 -31.81 -17.73 -9.31
N VAL A 87 -31.92 -19.00 -8.90
CA VAL A 87 -30.77 -19.81 -8.48
C VAL A 87 -29.78 -20.01 -9.64
N MET A 88 -30.27 -20.34 -10.84
CA MET A 88 -29.42 -20.52 -12.02
C MET A 88 -28.78 -19.20 -12.46
N ARG A 89 -29.51 -18.09 -12.31
CA ARG A 89 -28.99 -16.77 -12.63
C ARG A 89 -27.84 -16.36 -11.71
N ILE A 90 -27.99 -16.57 -10.41
CA ILE A 90 -26.90 -16.36 -9.43
C ILE A 90 -25.73 -17.28 -9.73
N ALA A 91 -25.98 -18.57 -9.96
CA ALA A 91 -24.93 -19.55 -10.26
C ALA A 91 -24.14 -19.17 -11.52
N LEU A 92 -24.82 -18.82 -12.61
CA LEU A 92 -24.18 -18.40 -13.86
C LEU A 92 -23.41 -17.09 -13.70
N GLY A 93 -24.02 -16.10 -13.04
CA GLY A 93 -23.41 -14.79 -12.83
C GLY A 93 -22.14 -14.87 -11.98
N THR A 94 -22.20 -15.57 -10.85
CA THR A 94 -21.03 -15.80 -9.99
C THR A 94 -19.97 -16.66 -10.65
N PHE A 95 -20.36 -17.67 -11.43
CA PHE A 95 -19.43 -18.49 -12.21
C PHE A 95 -18.60 -17.64 -13.20
N PHE A 96 -19.26 -16.80 -14.00
CA PHE A 96 -18.54 -15.91 -14.92
C PHE A 96 -17.70 -14.89 -14.18
N TRP A 97 -18.18 -14.33 -13.07
CA TRP A 97 -17.43 -13.39 -12.27
C TRP A 97 -16.10 -13.97 -11.75
N VAL A 98 -16.16 -15.17 -11.17
CA VAL A 98 -14.97 -15.89 -10.65
C VAL A 98 -14.07 -16.36 -11.78
N SER A 99 -14.61 -17.00 -12.82
CA SER A 99 -13.79 -17.53 -13.92
C SER A 99 -13.08 -16.43 -14.70
N VAL A 100 -13.77 -15.35 -15.07
CA VAL A 100 -13.16 -14.21 -15.78
C VAL A 100 -12.08 -13.57 -14.92
N SER A 101 -12.35 -13.31 -13.64
CA SER A 101 -11.38 -12.66 -12.75
C SER A 101 -10.16 -13.55 -12.50
N LEU A 102 -10.35 -14.87 -12.37
CA LEU A 102 -9.27 -15.84 -12.23
C LEU A 102 -8.39 -15.88 -13.48
N VAL A 103 -8.99 -15.98 -14.68
CA VAL A 103 -8.26 -15.99 -15.95
C VAL A 103 -7.45 -14.71 -16.11
N LEU A 104 -8.04 -13.55 -15.85
CA LEU A 104 -7.34 -12.26 -15.94
C LEU A 104 -6.17 -12.16 -14.95
N ASN A 105 -6.37 -12.60 -13.70
CA ASN A 105 -5.32 -12.58 -12.70
C ASN A 105 -4.15 -13.51 -13.09
N ILE A 106 -4.44 -14.70 -13.62
CA ILE A 106 -3.41 -15.62 -14.14
C ILE A 106 -2.64 -14.96 -15.29
N LEU A 107 -3.33 -14.37 -16.26
CA LEU A 107 -2.68 -13.69 -17.39
C LEU A 107 -1.80 -12.52 -16.90
N GLU A 108 -2.28 -11.72 -15.95
CA GLU A 108 -1.54 -10.56 -15.44
C GLU A 108 -0.31 -11.00 -14.62
N PHE A 109 -0.46 -11.95 -13.69
CA PHE A 109 0.65 -12.33 -12.81
C PHE A 109 1.62 -13.34 -13.44
N GLN A 110 1.10 -14.38 -14.11
CA GLN A 110 1.95 -15.45 -14.66
C GLN A 110 2.58 -15.10 -16.00
N ILE A 111 1.95 -14.19 -16.77
CA ILE A 111 2.44 -13.82 -18.10
C ILE A 111 2.96 -12.39 -18.11
N TYR A 112 2.10 -11.41 -17.80
CA TYR A 112 2.45 -9.99 -17.96
C TYR A 112 3.61 -9.57 -17.05
N TYR A 113 3.48 -9.73 -15.73
CA TYR A 113 4.54 -9.35 -14.78
C TYR A 113 5.76 -10.29 -14.81
N ARG A 114 5.61 -11.48 -15.36
CA ARG A 114 6.71 -12.45 -15.45
C ARG A 114 7.61 -12.19 -16.66
N PHE A 115 7.04 -11.80 -17.79
CA PHE A 115 7.78 -11.73 -19.06
C PHE A 115 7.91 -10.32 -19.64
N PHE A 116 6.98 -9.41 -19.35
CA PHE A 116 6.92 -8.12 -20.05
C PHE A 116 7.29 -6.93 -19.18
N CYS A 117 6.88 -6.91 -17.90
CA CYS A 117 7.08 -5.75 -17.03
C CYS A 117 7.44 -6.16 -15.60
N VAL A 118 8.29 -5.38 -14.93
CA VAL A 118 8.54 -5.56 -13.49
C VAL A 118 7.30 -5.17 -12.70
N HIS A 119 7.00 -5.91 -11.63
CA HIS A 119 5.86 -5.60 -10.77
C HIS A 119 6.03 -4.20 -10.13
N PRO A 120 5.00 -3.35 -10.08
CA PRO A 120 5.11 -1.97 -9.58
C PRO A 120 5.62 -1.88 -8.14
N LEU A 121 5.25 -2.83 -7.27
CA LEU A 121 5.78 -2.90 -5.90
C LEU A 121 7.31 -3.14 -5.89
N GLN A 122 7.81 -4.01 -6.76
CA GLN A 122 9.25 -4.26 -6.85
C GLN A 122 9.99 -3.02 -7.39
N ALA A 123 9.46 -2.41 -8.44
CA ALA A 123 10.03 -1.17 -9.01
C ALA A 123 10.10 -0.03 -7.98
N PHE A 124 9.12 0.06 -7.08
CA PHE A 124 9.11 1.06 -6.02
C PHE A 124 10.17 0.83 -4.95
N VAL A 125 10.47 -0.42 -4.60
CA VAL A 125 11.57 -0.75 -3.68
C VAL A 125 12.91 -0.32 -4.29
N ASP A 126 13.10 -0.58 -5.59
CA ASP A 126 14.27 -0.11 -6.32
C ASP A 126 14.36 1.42 -6.31
N LEU A 127 13.24 2.11 -6.55
CA LEU A 127 13.17 3.57 -6.48
C LEU A 127 13.57 4.11 -5.10
N CYS A 128 13.10 3.49 -4.02
CA CYS A 128 13.46 3.87 -2.65
C CYS A 128 14.97 3.78 -2.42
N SER A 129 15.60 2.72 -2.92
CA SER A 129 17.04 2.49 -2.79
C SER A 129 17.88 3.45 -3.62
N VAL A 130 17.48 3.76 -4.85
CA VAL A 130 18.16 4.78 -5.68
C VAL A 130 17.99 6.17 -5.08
N SER A 131 16.78 6.47 -4.60
CA SER A 131 16.44 7.74 -3.96
C SER A 131 16.93 7.85 -2.52
N ASN A 132 17.68 6.87 -2.00
CA ASN A 132 18.21 6.81 -0.65
C ASN A 132 17.21 7.23 0.46
N ILE A 133 15.99 6.73 0.38
CA ILE A 133 14.88 7.02 1.30
C ILE A 133 14.30 5.69 1.77
N SER A 134 14.35 5.47 3.09
CA SER A 134 13.66 4.34 3.71
C SER A 134 12.25 4.73 4.13
N ILE A 135 11.34 3.79 4.11
CA ILE A 135 9.92 4.03 4.36
C ILE A 135 9.44 3.05 5.42
N MET A 136 8.79 3.58 6.46
CA MET A 136 8.02 2.76 7.41
C MET A 136 6.53 2.99 7.15
N ILE A 137 5.77 1.91 6.99
CA ILE A 137 4.33 1.86 6.70
C ILE A 137 3.65 1.13 7.86
N LEU A 138 2.95 1.83 8.75
CA LEU A 138 2.19 1.19 9.84
C LEU A 138 0.69 1.23 9.55
N PRO A 139 0.08 0.15 9.03
CA PRO A 139 -1.36 0.02 8.89
C PRO A 139 -2.10 -0.19 10.23
N GLU A 140 -1.48 -0.93 11.15
CA GLU A 140 -1.98 -1.22 12.50
C GLU A 140 -1.19 -0.43 13.56
N THR A 141 -1.57 -0.56 14.83
CA THR A 141 -0.90 0.17 15.91
C THR A 141 0.51 -0.33 16.19
N GLN A 142 0.75 -1.63 16.12
CA GLN A 142 2.03 -2.25 16.47
C GLN A 142 2.62 -3.08 15.33
N TRP A 143 1.93 -3.15 14.20
CA TRP A 143 2.33 -3.96 13.05
C TRP A 143 2.39 -3.11 11.79
N GLY A 144 3.36 -3.43 10.93
CA GLY A 144 3.47 -2.87 9.60
C GLY A 144 4.66 -3.35 8.82
N TYR A 145 5.08 -2.54 7.85
CA TYR A 145 6.13 -2.86 6.91
C TYR A 145 7.23 -1.79 6.91
N TYR A 146 8.45 -2.22 6.66
CA TYR A 146 9.60 -1.36 6.47
C TYR A 146 10.27 -1.67 5.15
N ILE A 147 10.48 -0.64 4.34
CA ILE A 147 11.21 -0.69 3.09
C ILE A 147 12.54 0.00 3.34
N HIS A 148 13.60 -0.79 3.26
CA HIS A 148 14.97 -0.33 3.40
C HIS A 148 15.46 0.23 2.06
N GLY A 149 15.52 1.56 2.00
CA GLY A 149 15.97 2.28 0.82
C GLY A 149 17.31 2.95 1.03
N GLU A 150 18.25 2.37 1.78
CA GLU A 150 19.61 2.91 1.85
C GLU A 150 20.36 2.63 0.54
N SER A 151 20.87 3.69 -0.10
CA SER A 151 21.67 3.54 -1.31
C SER A 151 23.07 3.05 -0.96
N ILE A 152 23.62 2.15 -1.78
CA ILE A 152 25.03 1.77 -1.73
C ILE A 152 25.95 2.87 -2.28
N HIS A 153 25.39 3.80 -3.06
CA HIS A 153 26.13 4.92 -3.67
C HIS A 153 26.30 6.08 -2.69
N ALA A 154 27.38 6.85 -2.88
CA ALA A 154 27.69 8.02 -2.06
C ALA A 154 26.71 9.19 -2.28
N HIS A 155 26.07 9.25 -3.45
CA HIS A 155 25.17 10.33 -3.82
C HIS A 155 24.01 9.78 -4.66
N SER A 156 22.81 10.32 -4.42
CA SER A 156 21.60 10.01 -5.21
C SER A 156 21.24 11.13 -6.19
N ASP A 157 21.59 12.38 -5.86
CA ASP A 157 21.34 13.57 -6.70
C ASP A 157 22.53 13.78 -7.65
N VAL A 158 22.69 12.86 -8.61
CA VAL A 158 23.83 12.80 -9.53
C VAL A 158 23.41 13.09 -10.98
N SER A 159 24.39 13.39 -11.85
CA SER A 159 24.11 13.56 -13.28
C SER A 159 23.72 12.21 -13.92
N MET A 160 23.10 12.25 -15.10
CA MET A 160 22.67 11.03 -15.80
C MET A 160 23.85 10.12 -16.14
N GLU A 161 25.01 10.70 -16.45
CA GLU A 161 26.23 9.96 -16.76
C GLU A 161 26.74 9.19 -15.54
N GLU A 162 26.83 9.85 -14.38
CA GLU A 162 27.25 9.23 -13.12
C GLU A 162 26.23 8.17 -12.67
N PHE A 163 24.94 8.43 -12.85
CA PHE A 163 23.88 7.45 -12.58
C PHE A 163 24.04 6.18 -13.43
N GLN A 164 24.28 6.31 -14.74
CA GLN A 164 24.50 5.15 -15.62
C GLN A 164 25.78 4.39 -15.24
N GLN A 165 26.85 5.10 -14.87
CA GLN A 165 28.07 4.46 -14.39
C GLN A 165 27.83 3.65 -13.10
N ASN A 166 27.04 4.18 -12.18
CA ASN A 166 26.66 3.49 -10.95
C ASN A 166 25.87 2.20 -11.23
N LEU A 167 24.88 2.24 -12.12
CA LEU A 167 24.14 1.05 -12.55
C LEU A 167 25.02 0.02 -13.26
N TYR A 168 25.98 0.48 -14.06
CA TYR A 168 26.94 -0.39 -14.72
C TYR A 168 27.80 -1.14 -13.69
N LEU A 169 28.30 -0.46 -12.66
CA LEU A 169 29.07 -1.08 -11.58
C LEU A 169 28.24 -2.07 -10.75
N GLU A 170 26.95 -1.78 -10.51
CA GLU A 170 26.03 -2.74 -9.88
C GLU A 170 25.83 -3.99 -10.75
N SER A 171 25.66 -3.82 -12.07
CA SER A 171 25.44 -4.94 -13.00
C SER A 171 26.63 -5.91 -13.07
N GLN A 172 27.84 -5.39 -12.85
CA GLN A 172 29.06 -6.20 -12.78
C GLN A 172 29.20 -6.97 -11.45
N GLY A 173 28.40 -6.66 -10.44
CA GLY A 173 28.50 -7.27 -9.12
C GLY A 173 29.74 -6.82 -8.31
N ASN A 174 30.36 -5.70 -8.70
CA ASN A 174 31.54 -5.14 -8.03
C ASN A 174 31.22 -4.37 -6.75
N LEU A 175 29.93 -4.06 -6.52
CA LEU A 175 29.43 -3.33 -5.38
C LEU A 175 28.71 -4.26 -4.39
N PRO A 176 28.65 -3.89 -3.09
CA PRO A 176 27.86 -4.64 -2.12
C PRO A 176 26.39 -4.69 -2.55
N VAL A 177 25.72 -5.80 -2.23
CA VAL A 177 24.30 -5.96 -2.52
C VAL A 177 23.47 -5.00 -1.66
N ARG A 178 22.38 -4.49 -2.23
CA ARG A 178 21.39 -3.69 -1.50
C ARG A 178 20.69 -4.58 -0.46
N GLY A 179 20.42 -4.05 0.73
CA GLY A 179 19.72 -4.76 1.80
C GLY A 179 20.26 -4.45 3.20
N LEU A 180 19.49 -4.81 4.22
CA LEU A 180 19.85 -4.62 5.62
C LEU A 180 20.51 -5.90 6.17
N GLY A 181 21.55 -5.77 7.01
CA GLY A 181 22.12 -6.90 7.75
C GLY A 181 23.08 -7.80 6.97
N GLY A 182 23.63 -7.33 5.83
CA GLY A 182 24.78 -7.94 5.15
C GLY A 182 24.59 -9.35 4.55
N GLN A 183 23.39 -9.93 4.61
CA GLN A 183 23.16 -11.35 4.28
C GLN A 183 22.06 -11.60 3.23
N SER A 184 21.38 -10.59 2.67
CA SER A 184 20.33 -10.88 1.68
C SER A 184 19.99 -9.70 0.76
N LYS A 185 19.50 -10.03 -0.45
CA LYS A 185 18.84 -9.09 -1.38
C LYS A 185 17.48 -8.58 -0.87
N CYS A 186 17.10 -8.89 0.38
CA CYS A 186 15.81 -8.52 0.92
C CYS A 186 15.87 -7.10 1.47
N GLN A 187 15.08 -6.21 0.87
CA GLN A 187 14.94 -4.81 1.27
C GLN A 187 13.61 -4.55 1.98
N THR A 188 12.72 -5.54 2.03
CA THR A 188 11.38 -5.45 2.61
C THR A 188 11.29 -6.27 3.87
N PHE A 189 10.73 -5.66 4.92
CA PHE A 189 10.63 -6.25 6.24
C PHE A 189 9.24 -6.05 6.80
N GLU A 190 8.73 -7.05 7.51
CA GLU A 190 7.59 -6.89 8.40
C GLU A 190 8.09 -6.46 9.77
N VAL A 191 7.45 -5.45 10.35
CA VAL A 191 7.89 -4.80 11.58
C VAL A 191 6.82 -4.90 12.65
N PHE A 192 7.23 -5.34 13.83
CA PHE A 192 6.45 -5.23 15.06
C PHE A 192 7.08 -4.20 15.97
N MET A 193 6.38 -3.10 16.17
CA MET A 193 6.83 -1.96 16.97
C MET A 193 6.52 -2.21 18.45
N GLY A 194 7.50 -1.92 19.30
CA GLY A 194 7.35 -1.93 20.74
C GLY A 194 6.31 -0.91 21.21
N ILE A 195 5.67 -1.20 22.35
CA ILE A 195 4.62 -0.35 22.93
C ILE A 195 5.15 1.08 23.18
N TYR A 196 6.37 1.21 23.68
CA TYR A 196 7.00 2.50 23.98
C TYR A 196 7.25 3.33 22.72
N MET A 197 7.81 2.71 21.67
CA MET A 197 8.02 3.37 20.38
C MET A 197 6.68 3.87 19.80
N ARG A 198 5.64 3.05 19.93
CA ARG A 198 4.31 3.43 19.47
C ARG A 198 3.74 4.63 20.23
N GLN A 199 3.78 4.59 21.56
CA GLN A 199 3.33 5.71 22.40
C GLN A 199 4.10 6.98 22.09
N TYR A 200 5.41 6.86 21.88
CA TYR A 200 6.26 7.98 21.49
C TYR A 200 5.85 8.61 20.16
N LEU A 201 5.64 7.82 19.12
CA LEU A 201 5.14 8.30 17.83
C LEU A 201 3.78 9.00 17.97
N TYR A 202 2.87 8.45 18.78
CA TYR A 202 1.59 9.09 19.04
C TYR A 202 1.72 10.46 19.69
N MET A 203 2.61 10.61 20.67
CA MET A 203 2.87 11.88 21.33
C MET A 203 3.40 12.92 20.33
N CYS A 204 4.37 12.54 19.49
CA CYS A 204 4.90 13.45 18.47
C CYS A 204 3.84 13.85 17.43
N TYR A 205 2.97 12.93 16.99
CA TYR A 205 1.89 13.28 16.06
C TYR A 205 0.81 14.14 16.71
N ALA A 206 0.52 13.95 17.99
CA ALA A 206 -0.40 14.82 18.73
C ALA A 206 0.17 16.22 18.88
N GLU A 207 1.48 16.35 19.11
CA GLU A 207 2.19 17.63 19.16
C GLU A 207 2.12 18.37 17.82
N ILE A 208 2.38 17.67 16.70
CA ILE A 208 2.26 18.25 15.35
C ILE A 208 0.84 18.77 15.08
N GLU A 209 -0.18 17.99 15.46
CA GLU A 209 -1.58 18.39 15.27
C GLU A 209 -1.95 19.59 16.15
N ALA A 210 -1.43 19.65 17.38
CA ALA A 210 -1.64 20.79 18.27
C ALA A 210 -1.05 22.09 17.68
N GLU A 211 0.17 22.05 17.13
CA GLU A 211 0.77 23.20 16.46
C GLU A 211 0.01 23.60 15.19
N TYR A 212 -0.51 22.62 14.46
CA TYR A 212 -1.35 22.88 13.29
C TYR A 212 -2.66 23.59 13.68
N GLN A 213 -3.31 23.19 14.77
CA GLN A 213 -4.51 23.87 15.24
C GLN A 213 -4.23 25.30 15.70
N ARG A 214 -3.10 25.53 16.40
CA ARG A 214 -2.65 26.87 16.80
C ARG A 214 -2.40 27.78 15.60
N SER A 215 -1.66 27.29 14.60
CA SER A 215 -1.38 28.05 13.38
C SER A 215 -2.62 28.30 12.52
N SER A 216 -3.59 27.37 12.51
CA SER A 216 -4.86 27.55 11.80
C SER A 216 -5.83 28.51 12.50
N GLY A 217 -5.55 28.98 13.73
CA GLY A 217 -6.43 29.86 14.49
C GLY A 217 -7.78 29.22 14.89
N LYS A 218 -7.90 27.89 14.82
CA LYS A 218 -9.10 27.16 15.23
C LYS A 218 -9.07 26.94 16.75
N ALA A 219 -10.24 26.92 17.38
CA ALA A 219 -10.34 26.55 18.80
C ALA A 219 -9.75 25.15 19.02
N LEU A 220 -8.95 24.99 20.09
CA LEU A 220 -8.26 23.76 20.43
C LEU A 220 -9.30 22.65 20.68
N ALA A 221 -9.52 21.80 19.68
CA ALA A 221 -10.40 20.65 19.81
C ALA A 221 -9.64 19.54 20.56
N PRO A 222 -10.30 18.73 21.40
CA PRO A 222 -9.65 17.61 22.05
C PRO A 222 -9.10 16.65 20.99
N ILE A 223 -7.77 16.57 20.92
CA ILE A 223 -7.06 15.66 20.02
C ILE A 223 -7.37 14.24 20.49
N ARG A 224 -8.14 13.49 19.70
CA ARG A 224 -8.37 12.06 19.94
C ARG A 224 -7.34 11.28 19.12
N PRO A 225 -6.25 10.77 19.74
CA PRO A 225 -5.28 9.96 19.04
C PRO A 225 -5.91 8.58 18.75
N GLY A 226 -6.52 8.44 17.57
CA GLY A 226 -7.11 7.18 17.13
C GLY A 226 -8.35 7.38 16.27
N ARG A 227 -8.34 6.75 15.09
CA ARG A 227 -9.49 6.46 14.21
C ARG A 227 -10.58 7.54 14.15
N GLN A 228 -10.20 8.80 13.88
CA GLN A 228 -11.17 9.80 13.43
C GLN A 228 -11.48 9.50 11.96
N TRP A 229 -12.70 9.05 11.70
CA TRP A 229 -13.20 8.80 10.36
C TRP A 229 -13.46 10.14 9.67
N HIS A 230 -12.69 10.43 8.63
CA HIS A 230 -12.83 11.63 7.80
C HIS A 230 -13.82 11.43 6.65
N LEU A 231 -14.76 10.48 6.76
CA LEU A 231 -15.77 10.19 5.73
C LEU A 231 -16.43 11.47 5.19
N LEU A 232 -16.68 12.45 6.05
CA LEU A 232 -17.25 13.75 5.67
C LEU A 232 -16.22 14.77 5.15
N GLU A 233 -14.97 14.72 5.62
CA GLU A 233 -13.90 15.60 5.13
C GLU A 233 -13.45 15.25 3.71
N CYS A 234 -13.48 13.96 3.35
CA CYS A 234 -13.28 13.50 1.98
C CYS A 234 -14.33 14.07 1.01
N VAL A 235 -15.60 14.20 1.46
CA VAL A 235 -16.73 14.70 0.66
C VAL A 235 -16.77 16.22 0.58
N LEU A 236 -16.33 16.93 1.63
CA LEU A 236 -16.37 18.40 1.70
C LEU A 236 -15.16 19.09 1.06
N GLY A 237 -14.29 18.33 0.40
CA GLY A 237 -13.15 18.84 -0.34
C GLY A 237 -12.00 19.22 0.59
N PHE A 238 -10.84 18.60 0.38
CA PHE A 238 -9.60 19.04 1.00
C PHE A 238 -9.37 20.51 0.68
N SER A 239 -9.46 21.35 1.71
CA SER A 239 -9.08 22.74 1.62
C SER A 239 -7.59 22.79 1.27
N ARG A 240 -7.27 23.03 -0.02
CA ARG A 240 -5.92 23.25 -0.59
C ARG A 240 -5.21 24.49 -0.03
N LYS A 241 -5.33 24.77 1.27
CA LYS A 241 -4.60 25.84 1.95
C LYS A 241 -3.15 25.39 2.10
N SER A 242 -2.23 26.25 1.66
CA SER A 242 -0.80 26.04 1.81
C SER A 242 -0.47 25.74 3.27
N ARG A 243 0.19 24.61 3.52
CA ARG A 243 0.66 24.26 4.87
C ARG A 243 2.09 24.77 5.02
N VAL A 244 2.23 25.95 5.62
CA VAL A 244 3.55 26.46 6.02
C VAL A 244 3.90 25.85 7.37
N TYR A 245 4.95 25.04 7.39
CA TYR A 245 5.41 24.37 8.61
C TYR A 245 6.41 25.23 9.38
N ASN A 246 6.17 25.40 10.68
CA ASN A 246 7.08 26.09 11.59
C ASN A 246 8.37 25.28 11.82
N THR A 247 9.41 25.96 12.29
CA THR A 247 10.69 25.35 12.67
C THR A 247 10.53 24.29 13.77
N GLU A 248 9.58 24.46 14.68
CA GLU A 248 9.25 23.50 15.73
C GLU A 248 8.74 22.18 15.16
N ILE A 249 7.83 22.24 14.18
CA ILE A 249 7.29 21.04 13.51
C ILE A 249 8.40 20.30 12.78
N LEU A 250 9.33 21.03 12.14
CA LEU A 250 10.49 20.43 11.49
C LEU A 250 11.42 19.75 12.51
N ALA A 251 11.60 20.33 13.70
CA ALA A 251 12.38 19.72 14.78
C ALA A 251 11.73 18.43 15.33
N ILE A 252 10.40 18.37 15.39
CA ILE A 252 9.69 17.13 15.73
C ILE A 252 9.93 16.05 14.66
N LYS A 253 9.86 16.43 13.37
CA LYS A 253 10.14 15.50 12.26
C LYS A 253 11.57 14.94 12.32
N THR A 254 12.58 15.78 12.62
CA THR A 254 13.97 15.31 12.74
C THR A 254 14.14 14.37 13.93
N ARG A 255 13.44 14.63 15.04
CA ARG A 255 13.41 13.75 16.23
C ARG A 255 12.75 12.40 15.94
N ILE A 256 11.64 12.37 15.21
CA ILE A 256 11.02 11.11 14.76
C ILE A 256 11.99 10.32 13.88
N ASN A 257 12.61 10.99 12.91
CA ASN A 257 13.54 10.35 11.98
C ASN A 257 14.76 9.75 12.72
N SER A 258 15.34 10.46 13.70
CA SER A 258 16.49 9.95 14.46
C SER A 258 16.13 8.71 15.30
N VAL A 259 14.95 8.71 15.93
CA VAL A 259 14.47 7.58 16.73
C VAL A 259 14.19 6.36 15.85
N LEU A 260 13.57 6.54 14.68
CA LEU A 260 13.33 5.45 13.75
C LEU A 260 14.63 4.89 13.16
N LYS A 261 15.60 5.75 12.82
CA LYS A 261 16.94 5.31 12.40
C LYS A 261 17.63 4.48 13.48
N GLN A 262 17.53 4.89 14.74
CA GLN A 262 18.10 4.15 15.86
C GLN A 262 17.44 2.77 16.01
N SER A 263 16.12 2.68 15.84
CA SER A 263 15.37 1.43 15.84
C SER A 263 15.85 0.48 14.74
N VAL A 264 15.93 0.95 13.49
CA VAL A 264 16.42 0.16 12.34
C VAL A 264 17.84 -0.34 12.57
N ARG A 265 18.75 0.52 13.04
CA ARG A 265 20.13 0.14 13.36
C ARG A 265 20.22 -0.90 14.48
N SER A 266 19.35 -0.78 15.49
CA SER A 266 19.27 -1.78 16.55
C SER A 266 18.73 -3.11 16.03
N ALA A 267 17.83 -3.09 15.04
CA ALA A 267 17.19 -4.27 14.48
C ALA A 267 18.07 -5.00 13.45
N GLU A 268 19.03 -4.32 12.82
CA GLU A 268 19.97 -4.90 11.86
C GLU A 268 20.69 -6.14 12.41
N GLY A 269 21.07 -6.12 13.70
CA GLY A 269 21.70 -7.26 14.37
C GLY A 269 20.75 -8.36 14.84
N THR A 270 19.43 -8.16 14.72
CA THR A 270 18.40 -9.07 15.24
C THR A 270 17.34 -9.42 14.20
N LEU A 271 17.71 -9.43 12.92
CA LEU A 271 16.79 -9.79 11.84
C LEU A 271 16.28 -11.22 12.00
N LEU A 272 14.96 -11.36 11.97
CA LEU A 272 14.28 -12.63 12.12
C LEU A 272 13.79 -13.14 10.76
N MET A 273 13.83 -14.45 10.56
CA MET A 273 13.28 -15.09 9.37
C MET A 273 11.89 -15.66 9.71
N LYS A 274 10.91 -15.45 8.84
CA LYS A 274 9.60 -16.09 8.96
C LYS A 274 9.69 -17.56 8.54
N PHE A 275 8.99 -18.43 9.27
CA PHE A 275 8.76 -19.80 8.79
C PHE A 275 7.84 -19.78 7.57
N ILE A 276 8.12 -20.65 6.60
CA ILE A 276 7.43 -20.73 5.31
C ILE A 276 5.90 -20.88 5.48
N PHE A 277 5.45 -21.68 6.46
CA PHE A 277 4.03 -21.88 6.73
C PHE A 277 3.32 -20.63 7.28
N HIS A 278 4.01 -19.80 8.07
CA HIS A 278 3.40 -18.56 8.58
C HIS A 278 3.13 -17.58 7.43
N ARG A 279 4.03 -17.52 6.44
CA ARG A 279 3.89 -16.68 5.25
C ARG A 279 2.72 -17.10 4.35
N TRP A 280 2.38 -18.39 4.31
CA TRP A 280 1.30 -18.89 3.46
C TRP A 280 -0.10 -18.65 4.04
N PHE A 281 -0.22 -18.65 5.37
CA PHE A 281 -1.49 -18.46 6.08
C PHE A 281 -1.68 -17.05 6.64
N ASP A 282 -0.76 -16.13 6.33
CA ASP A 282 -0.70 -14.77 6.90
C ASP A 282 -0.83 -14.78 8.44
N LEU A 283 -0.29 -15.84 9.06
CA LEU A 283 -0.31 -15.99 10.50
C LEU A 283 0.75 -15.05 11.06
N ALA A 284 0.35 -14.21 12.02
CA ALA A 284 1.29 -13.41 12.78
C ALA A 284 2.39 -14.35 13.31
N PRO A 285 3.68 -14.05 13.04
CA PRO A 285 4.77 -14.87 13.56
C PRO A 285 4.59 -14.95 15.07
N ASN A 286 4.82 -16.13 15.64
CA ASN A 286 4.58 -16.33 17.06
C ASN A 286 5.67 -15.61 17.88
N ILE A 287 5.48 -14.29 18.10
CA ILE A 287 6.43 -13.38 18.76
C ILE A 287 6.77 -13.88 20.18
N LEU A 288 5.84 -14.61 20.80
CA LEU A 288 6.02 -15.16 22.14
C LEU A 288 7.03 -16.32 22.20
N TYR A 289 7.19 -17.09 21.11
CA TYR A 289 8.02 -18.32 21.09
C TYR A 289 9.30 -18.21 20.25
N MET A 290 9.46 -17.15 19.45
CA MET A 290 10.75 -16.84 18.79
C MET A 290 11.73 -16.11 19.71
N ASN A 291 11.25 -15.64 20.86
CA ASN A 291 12.11 -15.35 21.99
C ASN A 291 12.38 -16.68 22.70
N GLY A 292 13.61 -17.19 22.64
CA GLY A 292 14.07 -18.24 23.56
C GLY A 292 13.92 -17.82 25.04
N PRO A 293 14.43 -18.60 26.01
CA PRO A 293 14.18 -18.44 27.46
C PRO A 293 14.68 -17.13 28.13
N GLN A 294 14.88 -16.05 27.37
CA GLN A 294 15.24 -14.70 27.83
C GLN A 294 13.99 -13.79 27.98
N SER A 295 12.92 -14.31 28.57
CA SER A 295 11.58 -13.69 28.67
C SER A 295 11.44 -12.55 29.69
N GLY A 296 12.54 -11.91 30.12
CA GLY A 296 12.48 -10.87 31.16
C GLY A 296 12.38 -9.43 30.65
N ASP A 297 13.05 -9.10 29.54
CA ASP A 297 13.52 -7.71 29.36
C ASP A 297 13.35 -7.14 27.93
N LYS A 298 12.75 -7.90 27.00
CA LYS A 298 12.64 -7.52 25.57
C LYS A 298 11.23 -7.19 25.09
N SER A 299 10.23 -7.16 25.97
CA SER A 299 8.81 -6.84 25.64
C SER A 299 8.62 -5.44 25.01
N GLY A 300 9.64 -4.59 25.00
CA GLY A 300 9.62 -3.26 24.39
C GLY A 300 10.47 -3.08 23.13
N LYS A 301 11.12 -4.11 22.59
CA LYS A 301 12.00 -3.97 21.42
C LYS A 301 11.23 -4.09 20.10
N ASP A 302 11.65 -3.30 19.12
CA ASP A 302 11.13 -3.38 17.76
C ASP A 302 11.72 -4.63 17.07
N LEU A 303 10.87 -5.43 16.43
CA LEU A 303 11.24 -6.68 15.78
C LEU A 303 11.05 -6.56 14.26
N PHE A 304 12.04 -7.00 13.51
CA PHE A 304 12.06 -6.93 12.04
C PHE A 304 12.18 -8.33 11.48
N PHE A 305 11.22 -8.70 10.64
CA PHE A 305 11.14 -9.98 9.96
C PHE A 305 11.39 -9.79 8.48
N VAL A 306 12.26 -10.59 7.89
CA VAL A 306 12.48 -10.59 6.45
C VAL A 306 11.22 -11.09 5.74
N ASP A 307 10.76 -10.36 4.73
CA ASP A 307 9.56 -10.70 3.97
C ASP A 307 9.75 -10.53 2.45
N ASP A 308 8.77 -11.01 1.68
CA ASP A 308 8.73 -10.85 0.22
C ASP A 308 8.70 -9.39 -0.20
N VAL A 309 9.24 -9.11 -1.38
CA VAL A 309 9.23 -7.78 -2.00
C VAL A 309 7.80 -7.29 -2.22
N LEU A 310 6.84 -8.20 -2.42
CA LEU A 310 5.43 -7.86 -2.64
C LEU A 310 4.60 -7.74 -1.36
N ALA A 311 5.12 -8.19 -0.21
CA ALA A 311 4.31 -8.36 1.02
C ALA A 311 3.78 -7.03 1.56
N TYR A 312 4.55 -5.95 1.45
CA TYR A 312 4.11 -4.63 1.90
C TYR A 312 2.91 -4.08 1.10
N GLY A 313 2.62 -4.67 -0.07
CA GLY A 313 1.40 -4.43 -0.84
C GLY A 313 0.13 -4.67 -0.01
N ASN A 314 0.19 -5.53 0.99
CA ASN A 314 -0.93 -5.82 1.88
C ASN A 314 -1.40 -4.60 2.69
N ALA A 315 -0.59 -3.54 2.81
CA ALA A 315 -0.98 -2.28 3.43
C ALA A 315 -1.88 -1.40 2.54
N PHE A 316 -2.02 -1.72 1.25
CA PHE A 316 -2.81 -0.97 0.27
C PHE A 316 -4.10 -1.73 -0.12
N LEU A 317 -4.85 -1.19 -1.10
CA LEU A 317 -6.00 -1.93 -1.64
C LEU A 317 -5.59 -3.30 -2.15
N TYR A 318 -4.38 -3.43 -2.70
CA TYR A 318 -3.77 -4.68 -3.11
C TYR A 318 -3.92 -5.83 -2.10
N GLY A 319 -3.83 -5.58 -0.79
CA GLY A 319 -4.08 -6.61 0.24
C GLY A 319 -5.55 -6.93 0.49
N LEU A 320 -6.41 -5.92 0.36
CA LEU A 320 -7.86 -6.02 0.57
C LEU A 320 -8.62 -6.50 -0.68
N ASP A 321 -7.90 -6.82 -1.75
CA ASP A 321 -8.49 -7.07 -3.06
C ASP A 321 -9.37 -8.32 -3.09
N VAL A 322 -9.01 -9.36 -2.33
CA VAL A 322 -9.82 -10.58 -2.19
C VAL A 322 -11.13 -10.28 -1.46
N ASP A 323 -11.07 -9.53 -0.36
CA ASP A 323 -12.26 -9.14 0.40
C ASP A 323 -13.20 -8.28 -0.44
N LEU A 324 -12.63 -7.33 -1.19
CA LEU A 324 -13.39 -6.46 -2.10
C LEU A 324 -13.96 -7.26 -3.28
N PHE A 325 -13.23 -8.23 -3.80
CA PHE A 325 -13.74 -9.14 -4.83
C PHE A 325 -14.96 -9.93 -4.35
N VAL A 326 -14.90 -10.50 -3.14
CA VAL A 326 -16.03 -11.21 -2.53
C VAL A 326 -17.21 -10.26 -2.31
N LEU A 327 -16.96 -9.06 -1.77
CA LEU A 327 -17.98 -8.02 -1.59
C LEU A 327 -18.70 -7.68 -2.89
N TYR A 328 -17.96 -7.46 -3.98
CA TYR A 328 -18.56 -7.12 -5.27
C TYR A 328 -19.30 -8.28 -5.90
N THR A 329 -18.79 -9.51 -5.75
CA THR A 329 -19.48 -10.72 -6.23
C THR A 329 -20.81 -10.90 -5.50
N MET A 330 -20.83 -10.71 -4.18
CA MET A 330 -22.05 -10.78 -3.36
C MET A 330 -23.02 -9.64 -3.65
N LEU A 331 -22.51 -8.42 -3.84
CA LEU A 331 -23.33 -7.27 -4.20
C LEU A 331 -23.97 -7.45 -5.58
N TYR A 332 -23.18 -7.91 -6.57
CA TYR A 332 -23.68 -8.24 -7.91
C TYR A 332 -24.80 -9.29 -7.81
N ALA A 333 -24.54 -10.41 -7.12
CA ALA A 333 -25.50 -11.50 -7.00
C ALA A 333 -26.79 -11.08 -6.28
N SER A 334 -26.70 -10.29 -5.21
CA SER A 334 -27.87 -9.83 -4.45
C SER A 334 -28.74 -8.83 -5.22
N VAL A 335 -28.14 -7.88 -5.93
CA VAL A 335 -28.88 -6.93 -6.77
C VAL A 335 -29.50 -7.64 -7.97
N ASP A 336 -28.76 -8.54 -8.62
CA ASP A 336 -29.28 -9.28 -9.76
C ASP A 336 -30.43 -10.22 -9.37
N ALA A 337 -30.35 -10.84 -8.18
CA ALA A 337 -31.41 -11.69 -7.64
C ALA A 337 -32.68 -10.92 -7.27
N SER A 338 -32.56 -9.66 -6.87
CA SER A 338 -33.71 -8.84 -6.44
C SER A 338 -34.36 -8.11 -7.63
N MET A 339 -33.57 -7.58 -8.55
CA MET A 339 -34.06 -6.75 -9.66
C MET A 339 -34.24 -7.52 -10.96
N HIS A 340 -33.73 -8.75 -11.06
CA HIS A 340 -33.68 -9.54 -12.29
C HIS A 340 -33.11 -8.75 -13.48
N ASN A 341 -32.19 -7.82 -13.22
CA ASN A 341 -31.56 -6.97 -14.23
C ASN A 341 -30.04 -6.89 -14.03
N VAL A 342 -29.29 -7.53 -14.93
CA VAL A 342 -27.82 -7.60 -14.92
C VAL A 342 -27.20 -6.21 -15.05
N TRP A 343 -27.81 -5.33 -15.85
CA TRP A 343 -27.30 -3.97 -16.06
C TRP A 343 -27.33 -3.15 -14.77
N VAL A 344 -28.43 -3.22 -14.03
CA VAL A 344 -28.57 -2.51 -12.75
C VAL A 344 -27.57 -3.06 -11.73
N ALA A 345 -27.42 -4.38 -11.64
CA ALA A 345 -26.44 -5.02 -10.76
C ALA A 345 -25.00 -4.59 -11.06
N LEU A 346 -24.63 -4.51 -12.34
CA LEU A 346 -23.30 -4.05 -12.75
C LEU A 346 -23.09 -2.56 -12.51
N VAL A 347 -24.08 -1.71 -12.79
CA VAL A 347 -23.95 -0.26 -12.55
C VAL A 347 -23.78 0.02 -11.05
N ILE A 348 -24.55 -0.65 -10.18
CA ILE A 348 -24.43 -0.47 -8.73
C ILE A 348 -23.08 -0.96 -8.21
N THR A 349 -22.62 -2.12 -8.65
CA THR A 349 -21.29 -2.64 -8.26
C THR A 349 -20.16 -1.78 -8.77
N PHE A 350 -20.28 -1.25 -9.99
CA PHE A 350 -19.31 -0.30 -10.55
C PHE A 350 -19.30 1.04 -9.81
N ALA A 351 -20.46 1.56 -9.44
CA ALA A 351 -20.56 2.77 -8.63
C ALA A 351 -19.89 2.61 -7.26
N LEU A 352 -20.01 1.42 -6.64
CA LEU A 352 -19.32 1.12 -5.39
C LEU A 352 -17.79 1.10 -5.57
N GLU A 353 -17.29 0.49 -6.64
CA GLU A 353 -15.85 0.49 -6.95
C GLU A 353 -15.31 1.91 -7.14
N LEU A 354 -16.00 2.76 -7.91
CA LEU A 354 -15.63 4.16 -8.07
C LEU A 354 -15.58 4.89 -6.72
N SER A 355 -16.56 4.64 -5.85
CA SER A 355 -16.65 5.26 -4.53
C SER A 355 -15.49 4.84 -3.63
N ILE A 356 -15.16 3.55 -3.60
CA ILE A 356 -14.04 3.02 -2.79
C ILE A 356 -12.71 3.54 -3.31
N ARG A 357 -12.49 3.54 -4.62
CA ARG A 357 -11.28 4.05 -5.25
C ARG A 357 -11.09 5.54 -4.97
N TRP A 358 -12.14 6.34 -5.15
CA TRP A 358 -12.11 7.77 -4.89
C TRP A 358 -11.83 8.07 -3.41
N TYR A 359 -12.53 7.38 -2.50
CA TYR A 359 -12.30 7.50 -1.07
C TYR A 359 -10.85 7.17 -0.68
N ARG A 360 -10.31 6.08 -1.23
CA ARG A 360 -8.93 5.67 -0.95
C ARG A 360 -7.90 6.69 -1.46
N MET A 361 -8.06 7.20 -2.68
CA MET A 361 -7.16 8.24 -3.23
C MET A 361 -7.16 9.49 -2.35
N SER A 362 -8.35 9.96 -1.99
CA SER A 362 -8.52 11.20 -1.23
C SER A 362 -7.93 11.10 0.19
N GLU A 363 -8.26 10.03 0.91
CA GLU A 363 -7.67 9.75 2.22
C GLU A 363 -6.16 9.48 2.15
N GLY A 364 -5.71 8.88 1.04
CA GLY A 364 -4.32 8.55 0.79
C GLY A 364 -3.41 9.76 0.74
N VAL A 365 -3.78 10.74 -0.11
CA VAL A 365 -3.08 12.02 -0.25
C VAL A 365 -3.02 12.74 1.09
N ALA A 366 -4.17 12.88 1.75
CA ALA A 366 -4.28 13.59 3.02
C ALA A 366 -3.42 12.98 4.13
N ASN A 367 -3.42 11.64 4.20
CA ASN A 367 -2.65 10.91 5.19
C ASN A 367 -1.15 11.00 4.90
N ILE A 368 -0.70 10.82 3.65
CA ILE A 368 0.72 10.96 3.30
C ILE A 368 1.19 12.38 3.57
N SER A 369 0.46 13.40 3.11
CA SER A 369 0.79 14.82 3.32
C SER A 369 0.90 15.19 4.80
N SER A 370 -0.09 14.81 5.61
CA SER A 370 -0.07 15.08 7.07
C SER A 370 1.13 14.41 7.75
N LYS A 371 1.48 13.18 7.35
CA LYS A 371 2.55 12.41 8.00
C LYS A 371 3.95 12.75 7.51
N THR A 372 4.10 13.10 6.23
CA THR A 372 5.38 13.47 5.63
C THR A 372 5.68 14.96 5.72
N LEU A 373 4.69 15.78 6.06
CA LEU A 373 4.74 17.24 6.02
C LEU A 373 5.04 17.78 4.61
N ILE A 374 4.60 17.05 3.58
CA ILE A 374 4.63 17.47 2.19
C ILE A 374 3.26 18.04 1.86
N ASP A 375 3.20 19.21 1.24
CA ASP A 375 1.93 19.85 0.88
C ASP A 375 1.15 18.98 -0.13
N ASP A 376 -0.17 18.90 0.03
CA ASP A 376 -1.10 18.16 -0.84
C ASP A 376 -0.94 18.53 -2.32
N ARG A 377 -0.50 19.77 -2.61
CA ARG A 377 -0.31 20.29 -3.97
C ARG A 377 0.81 19.62 -4.76
N PHE A 378 1.72 18.91 -4.10
CA PHE A 378 2.81 18.19 -4.76
C PHE A 378 2.43 16.78 -5.19
N PHE A 379 1.25 16.29 -4.81
CA PHE A 379 0.72 15.02 -5.28
C PHE A 379 -0.06 15.26 -6.57
N ILE A 380 0.33 14.56 -7.64
CA ILE A 380 -0.19 14.76 -9.01
C ILE A 380 -1.19 13.66 -9.35
#